data_AF-A0A813RFJ3-F1
#
_entry.id   AF-A0A813RFJ3-F1
#
_cell.length_a   1.000
_cell.length_b   1.000
_cell.length_c   1.000
_cell.angle_alpha   90.00
_cell.angle_beta   90.00
_cell.angle_gamma   90.00
#
_symmetry.space_group_name_H-M   'P 1'
#
loop_
_entity.id
_entity.type
_entity.pdbx_description
1 polymer ?
#
loop_
_entity_poly.entity_id
_entity_poly.type
_entity_poly.pdbx_seq_one_letter_code
_entity_poly.pdbx_strand_id
1 'polypeptide(L)'
;MDLNRNRNTNVKGAAFHKQAKDNLQCILDNFISMINLMKVDETAHSQIKDQLPRLLTNTTDDFEMRVRAHNMVRAFESLLKLVSDLKDQAVLYDFRAINDAVRAQRQRFKNQQSDLDTKLVSLRDRLALEMVKFEDEYSNKSALKTANN
;
A
#
# COMPACT_ATOMS: atom_id res chain seq x y z
N MET A 1 9.09 -3.58 13.78
CA MET A 1 7.71 -3.87 13.30
C MET A 1 7.62 -4.01 11.77
N ASP A 2 8.69 -3.72 11.02
CA ASP A 2 8.67 -3.69 9.55
C ASP A 2 8.70 -5.07 8.86
N LEU A 3 9.23 -6.10 9.53
CA LEU A 3 9.33 -7.46 8.98
C LEU A 3 7.96 -8.15 8.78
N ASN A 4 6.96 -7.80 9.58
CA ASN A 4 5.59 -8.33 9.45
C ASN A 4 4.78 -7.51 8.42
N ARG A 5 5.13 -6.22 8.25
CA ARG A 5 4.52 -5.28 7.30
C ARG A 5 4.94 -5.62 5.86
N ASN A 6 6.21 -5.93 5.63
CA ASN A 6 6.75 -6.34 4.32
C ASN A 6 6.28 -7.75 3.91
N ARG A 7 6.08 -8.66 4.88
CA ARG A 7 5.48 -9.98 4.59
C ARG A 7 4.04 -9.85 4.10
N ASN A 8 3.23 -9.00 4.71
CA ASN A 8 1.84 -8.82 4.33
C ASN A 8 1.66 -8.14 2.96
N THR A 9 2.51 -7.18 2.59
CA THR A 9 2.51 -6.58 1.24
C THR A 9 2.93 -7.58 0.18
N ASN A 10 3.92 -8.43 0.49
CA ASN A 10 4.42 -9.45 -0.44
C ASN A 10 3.40 -10.61 -0.62
N VAL A 11 2.73 -11.03 0.44
CA VAL A 11 1.65 -12.04 0.37
C VAL A 11 0.44 -11.52 -0.43
N LYS A 12 0.05 -10.26 -0.25
CA LYS A 12 -1.02 -9.64 -1.06
C LYS A 12 -0.62 -9.46 -2.53
N GLY A 13 0.63 -9.07 -2.80
CA GLY A 13 1.15 -8.98 -4.17
C GLY A 13 1.17 -10.33 -4.89
N ALA A 14 1.59 -11.39 -4.20
CA ALA A 14 1.55 -12.75 -4.74
C ALA A 14 0.12 -13.24 -5.00
N ALA A 15 -0.83 -12.91 -4.11
CA ALA A 15 -2.24 -13.24 -4.28
C ALA A 15 -2.87 -12.52 -5.48
N PHE A 16 -2.60 -11.22 -5.65
CA PHE A 16 -3.05 -10.44 -6.81
C PHE A 16 -2.47 -10.97 -8.11
N HIS A 17 -1.18 -11.31 -8.14
CA HIS A 17 -0.56 -11.90 -9.32
C HIS A 17 -1.18 -13.26 -9.68
N LYS A 18 -1.40 -14.12 -8.68
CA LYS A 18 -2.07 -15.40 -8.87
C LYS A 18 -3.49 -15.19 -9.42
N GLN A 19 -4.28 -14.31 -8.80
CA GLN A 19 -5.65 -14.03 -9.25
C GLN A 19 -5.69 -13.47 -10.69
N ALA A 20 -4.76 -12.60 -11.06
CA ALA A 20 -4.64 -12.10 -12.43
C ALA A 20 -4.36 -13.24 -13.42
N LYS A 21 -3.41 -14.11 -13.09
CA LYS A 21 -3.05 -15.26 -13.91
C LYS A 21 -4.22 -16.24 -14.07
N ASP A 22 -4.91 -16.56 -12.99
CA ASP A 22 -6.06 -17.46 -12.99
C ASP A 22 -7.22 -16.89 -13.85
N ASN A 23 -7.49 -15.59 -13.74
CA ASN A 23 -8.50 -14.92 -14.57
C ASN A 23 -8.12 -14.90 -16.06
N LEU A 24 -6.86 -14.60 -16.39
CA LEU A 24 -6.39 -14.62 -17.78
C LEU A 24 -6.47 -16.03 -18.39
N GLN A 25 -6.09 -17.05 -17.62
CA GLN A 25 -6.22 -18.43 -18.06
C GLN A 25 -7.68 -18.81 -18.31
N CYS A 26 -8.58 -18.44 -17.39
CA CYS A 26 -10.02 -18.66 -17.55
C CYS A 26 -10.56 -17.99 -18.83
N ILE A 27 -10.15 -16.75 -19.12
CA ILE A 27 -10.55 -16.03 -20.35
C ILE A 27 -10.06 -16.78 -21.59
N LEU A 28 -8.78 -17.17 -21.60
CA LEU A 28 -8.17 -17.89 -22.72
C LEU A 28 -8.86 -19.24 -22.98
N ASP A 29 -9.07 -20.04 -21.93
CA ASP A 29 -9.66 -21.37 -22.03
C ASP A 29 -11.10 -21.32 -22.55
N ASN A 30 -11.89 -20.37 -22.05
CA ASN A 30 -13.27 -20.16 -22.54
C ASN A 30 -13.28 -19.68 -23.99
N PHE A 31 -12.36 -18.78 -24.38
CA PHE A 31 -12.26 -18.30 -25.75
C PHE A 31 -11.86 -19.42 -26.73
N ILE A 32 -10.81 -20.19 -26.42
CA ILE A 32 -10.38 -21.33 -27.25
C ILE A 32 -11.52 -22.34 -27.41
N SER A 33 -12.25 -22.61 -26.34
CA SER A 33 -13.36 -23.56 -26.39
C SER A 33 -14.52 -23.05 -27.25
N MET A 34 -14.86 -21.77 -27.20
CA MET A 34 -15.86 -21.17 -28.11
C MET A 34 -15.43 -21.31 -29.57
N ILE A 35 -14.16 -21.04 -29.88
CA ILE A 35 -13.62 -21.24 -31.24
C ILE A 35 -13.74 -22.70 -31.68
N ASN A 36 -13.53 -23.65 -30.77
CA ASN A 36 -13.68 -25.07 -31.08
C ASN A 36 -15.14 -25.48 -31.31
N LEU A 37 -16.11 -24.91 -30.57
CA LEU A 37 -17.54 -25.13 -30.80
C LEU A 37 -18.01 -24.59 -32.16
N MET A 38 -17.38 -23.54 -32.67
CA MET A 38 -17.71 -22.95 -33.98
C MET A 38 -17.15 -23.75 -35.16
N LYS A 39 -16.22 -24.69 -34.95
CA LYS A 39 -15.66 -25.50 -36.04
C LYS A 39 -16.70 -26.50 -36.52
N VAL A 40 -17.20 -26.27 -37.74
CA VAL A 40 -18.10 -27.20 -38.42
C VAL A 40 -17.29 -28.40 -38.91
N ASP A 41 -17.71 -29.60 -38.53
CA ASP A 41 -17.12 -30.84 -39.02
C ASP A 41 -17.56 -31.07 -40.48
N GLU A 42 -16.62 -31.03 -41.43
CA GLU A 42 -16.88 -31.23 -42.87
C GLU A 42 -17.51 -32.61 -43.16
N THR A 43 -17.35 -33.58 -42.24
CA THR A 43 -17.89 -34.93 -42.37
C THR A 43 -19.41 -35.02 -42.17
N ALA A 44 -20.04 -33.99 -41.62
CA ALA A 44 -21.49 -33.96 -41.38
C ALA A 44 -22.34 -33.81 -42.66
N HIS A 45 -21.74 -33.65 -43.84
CA HIS A 45 -22.45 -33.41 -45.10
C HIS A 45 -23.14 -34.65 -45.70
N SER A 46 -23.02 -35.83 -45.09
CA SER A 46 -23.69 -37.03 -45.59
C SER A 46 -24.92 -37.35 -44.73
N GLN A 47 -26.09 -37.30 -45.39
CA GLN A 47 -27.38 -37.89 -45.01
C GLN A 47 -28.38 -36.99 -44.25
N ILE A 48 -29.56 -36.86 -44.88
CA ILE A 48 -30.81 -36.23 -44.41
C ILE A 48 -31.35 -36.88 -43.11
N LYS A 49 -30.80 -38.02 -42.69
CA LYS A 49 -31.26 -38.79 -41.52
C LYS A 49 -30.90 -38.16 -40.16
N ASP A 50 -29.91 -37.26 -40.10
CA ASP A 50 -29.40 -36.68 -38.85
C ASP A 50 -29.88 -35.23 -38.56
N GLN A 51 -31.07 -34.82 -39.03
CA GLN A 51 -31.57 -33.46 -38.76
C GLN A 51 -31.94 -33.19 -37.29
N LEU A 52 -32.56 -34.17 -36.62
CA LEU A 52 -32.93 -34.03 -35.21
C LEU A 52 -31.70 -33.99 -34.27
N PRO A 53 -30.70 -34.89 -34.43
CA PRO A 53 -29.43 -34.77 -33.71
C PRO A 53 -28.74 -33.42 -33.95
N ARG A 54 -28.75 -32.89 -35.19
CA ARG A 54 -28.15 -31.59 -35.51
C ARG A 54 -28.84 -30.39 -34.84
N LEU A 55 -30.17 -30.40 -34.76
CA LEU A 55 -30.91 -29.34 -34.05
C LEU A 55 -30.55 -29.36 -32.57
N LEU A 56 -30.49 -30.55 -31.96
CA LEU A 56 -30.07 -30.71 -30.57
C LEU A 56 -28.63 -30.23 -30.35
N THR A 57 -27.67 -30.63 -31.19
CA THR A 57 -26.27 -30.18 -31.07
C THR A 57 -26.14 -28.67 -31.21
N ASN A 58 -26.85 -28.05 -32.16
CA ASN A 58 -26.83 -26.60 -32.33
C ASN A 58 -27.36 -25.88 -31.09
N THR A 59 -28.45 -26.38 -30.49
CA THR A 59 -28.99 -25.79 -29.26
C THR A 59 -28.09 -25.98 -28.04
N THR A 60 -27.36 -27.10 -27.95
CA THR A 60 -26.40 -27.34 -26.87
C THR A 60 -25.16 -26.48 -27.03
N ASP A 61 -24.65 -26.34 -28.25
CA ASP A 61 -23.49 -25.50 -28.59
C ASP A 61 -23.81 -24.03 -28.30
N ASP A 62 -25.03 -23.58 -28.64
CA ASP A 62 -25.53 -22.25 -28.31
C ASP A 62 -25.56 -21.98 -26.80
N PHE A 63 -26.00 -22.95 -26.01
CA PHE A 63 -26.03 -22.82 -24.55
C PHE A 63 -24.60 -22.80 -23.98
N GLU A 64 -23.74 -23.68 -24.45
CA GLU A 64 -22.34 -23.74 -24.02
C GLU A 64 -21.59 -22.45 -24.38
N MET A 65 -21.81 -21.91 -25.58
CA MET A 65 -21.26 -20.63 -26.03
C MET A 65 -21.66 -19.49 -25.08
N ARG A 66 -22.93 -19.42 -24.69
CA ARG A 66 -23.43 -18.40 -23.74
C ARG A 66 -22.78 -18.54 -22.37
N VAL A 67 -22.65 -19.76 -21.85
CA VAL A 67 -21.99 -20.01 -20.56
C VAL A 67 -20.53 -19.59 -20.60
N ARG A 68 -19.81 -19.91 -21.69
CA ARG A 68 -18.40 -19.54 -21.86
C ARG A 68 -18.21 -18.03 -21.97
N ALA A 69 -19.06 -17.34 -22.74
CA ALA A 69 -19.05 -15.88 -22.81
C ALA A 69 -19.30 -15.24 -21.42
N HIS A 70 -20.27 -15.76 -20.67
CA HIS A 70 -20.54 -15.29 -19.30
C HIS A 70 -19.35 -15.51 -18.36
N ASN A 71 -18.69 -16.67 -18.42
CA ASN A 71 -17.50 -16.96 -17.63
C ASN A 71 -16.35 -15.98 -17.93
N MET A 72 -16.17 -15.59 -19.20
CA MET A 72 -15.19 -14.58 -19.59
C MET A 72 -15.53 -13.20 -19.00
N VAL A 73 -16.79 -12.76 -19.11
CA VAL A 73 -17.24 -11.48 -18.54
C VAL A 73 -16.95 -11.43 -17.04
N ARG A 74 -17.27 -12.50 -16.31
CA ARG A 74 -16.99 -12.58 -14.86
C ARG A 74 -15.49 -12.50 -14.56
N ALA A 75 -14.64 -13.14 -15.35
CA ALA A 75 -13.19 -13.06 -15.18
C ALA A 75 -12.65 -11.65 -15.47
N PHE A 76 -13.19 -10.96 -16.49
CA PHE A 76 -12.87 -9.56 -16.78
C PHE A 76 -13.31 -8.62 -15.65
N GLU A 77 -14.52 -8.80 -15.11
CA GLU A 77 -15.00 -8.04 -13.96
C GLU A 77 -14.09 -8.24 -12.73
N SER A 78 -13.64 -9.47 -12.49
CA SER A 78 -12.67 -9.74 -11.44
C SER A 78 -11.33 -9.03 -11.68
N LEU A 79 -10.86 -8.90 -12.92
CA LEU A 79 -9.65 -8.15 -13.26
C LEU A 79 -9.85 -6.64 -13.03
N LEU A 80 -11.00 -6.10 -13.40
CA LEU A 80 -11.33 -4.68 -13.16
C LEU A 80 -11.34 -4.36 -11.66
N LYS A 81 -11.94 -5.23 -10.85
CA LYS A 81 -11.91 -5.11 -9.39
C LYS A 81 -10.48 -5.13 -8.85
N LEU A 82 -9.66 -6.06 -9.33
CA LEU A 82 -8.25 -6.16 -8.94
C LEU A 82 -7.47 -4.86 -9.21
N VAL A 83 -7.71 -4.21 -10.36
CA VAL A 83 -7.10 -2.92 -10.71
C VAL A 83 -7.56 -1.81 -9.77
N SER A 84 -8.84 -1.80 -9.40
CA SER A 84 -9.36 -0.84 -8.41
C SER A 84 -8.69 -1.02 -7.04
N ASP A 85 -8.60 -2.26 -6.57
CA ASP A 85 -7.96 -2.58 -5.28
C ASP A 85 -6.48 -2.17 -5.25
N LEU A 86 -5.76 -2.34 -6.37
CA LEU A 86 -4.38 -1.89 -6.52
C LEU A 86 -4.26 -0.37 -6.44
N LYS A 87 -5.16 0.36 -7.10
CA LYS A 87 -5.21 1.82 -7.06
C LYS A 87 -5.46 2.31 -5.63
N ASP A 88 -6.43 1.73 -4.93
CA ASP A 88 -6.74 2.08 -3.55
C ASP A 88 -5.56 1.82 -2.61
N GLN A 89 -4.85 0.70 -2.80
CA GLN A 89 -3.64 0.40 -2.05
C GLN A 89 -2.53 1.42 -2.32
N ALA A 90 -2.29 1.78 -3.58
CA ALA A 90 -1.24 2.73 -3.95
C ALA A 90 -1.48 4.11 -3.34
N VAL A 91 -2.73 4.61 -3.40
CA VAL A 91 -3.11 5.90 -2.82
C VAL A 91 -2.97 5.90 -1.29
N LEU A 92 -3.45 4.86 -0.61
CA LEU A 92 -3.42 4.80 0.86
C LEU A 92 -2.03 4.54 1.44
N TYR A 93 -1.15 3.84 0.71
CA TYR A 93 0.19 3.53 1.20
C TYR A 93 1.05 4.79 1.35
N ASP A 94 0.92 5.73 0.42
CA ASP A 94 1.69 6.97 0.42
C ASP A 94 1.36 7.84 1.64
N PHE A 95 0.07 8.04 1.93
CA PHE A 95 -0.38 8.82 3.10
C PHE A 95 0.09 8.24 4.43
N ARG A 96 0.07 6.92 4.57
CA ARG A 96 0.48 6.27 5.82
C ARG A 96 1.99 6.40 6.05
N ALA A 97 2.78 6.21 5.00
CA ALA A 97 4.24 6.38 5.06
C ALA A 97 4.62 7.82 5.37
N ILE A 98 3.98 8.80 4.72
CA ILE A 98 4.17 10.23 5.00
C ILE A 98 3.80 10.56 6.45
N ASN A 99 2.67 10.06 6.95
CA ASN A 99 2.27 10.28 8.35
C ASN A 99 3.27 9.71 9.36
N ASP A 100 3.79 8.51 9.11
CA ASP A 100 4.81 7.88 9.95
C ASP A 100 6.09 8.75 9.96
N ALA A 101 6.54 9.23 8.80
CA ALA A 101 7.70 10.11 8.66
C ALA A 101 7.51 11.46 9.37
N VAL A 102 6.34 12.11 9.18
CA VAL A 102 6.00 13.37 9.84
C VAL A 102 5.97 13.20 11.36
N ARG A 103 5.40 12.11 11.88
CA ARG A 103 5.40 11.80 13.32
C ARG A 103 6.81 11.63 13.87
N ALA A 104 7.65 10.86 13.18
CA ALA A 104 9.04 10.65 13.56
C ALA A 104 9.81 12.00 13.62
N GLN A 105 9.64 12.84 12.61
CA GLN A 105 10.31 14.14 12.55
C GLN A 105 9.80 15.10 13.63
N ARG A 106 8.49 15.13 13.89
CA ARG A 106 7.92 15.89 15.02
C ARG A 106 8.51 15.45 16.35
N GLN A 107 8.68 14.15 16.57
CA GLN A 107 9.28 13.65 17.81
C GLN A 107 10.75 14.06 17.93
N ARG A 108 11.52 14.01 16.84
CA ARG A 108 12.90 14.48 16.82
C ARG A 108 13.01 15.96 17.18
N PHE A 109 12.16 16.80 16.59
CA PHE A 109 12.15 18.23 16.91
C PHE A 109 11.75 18.50 18.36
N LYS A 110 10.76 17.79 18.91
CA LYS A 110 10.43 17.89 20.34
C LYS A 110 11.59 17.53 21.25
N ASN A 111 12.32 16.46 20.94
CA ASN A 111 13.47 16.05 21.72
C ASN A 111 14.60 17.10 21.64
N GLN A 112 14.88 17.65 20.45
CA GLN A 112 15.87 18.71 20.27
C GLN A 112 15.48 19.99 21.02
N GLN A 113 14.19 20.37 20.98
CA GLN A 113 13.68 21.51 21.72
C GLN A 113 13.89 21.33 23.22
N SER A 114 13.53 20.16 23.77
CA SER A 114 13.74 19.86 25.19
C SER A 114 15.21 19.91 25.61
N ASP A 115 16.13 19.45 24.76
CA ASP A 115 17.57 19.51 25.02
C ASP A 115 18.09 20.96 25.01
N LEU A 116 17.63 21.77 24.05
CA LEU A 116 17.96 23.20 23.99
C LEU A 116 17.42 23.96 25.21
N ASP A 117 16.17 23.72 25.59
CA ASP A 117 15.56 24.35 26.77
C ASP A 117 16.35 24.00 28.05
N THR A 118 16.75 22.74 28.19
CA THR A 118 17.58 22.29 29.33
C THR A 118 18.93 23.00 29.37
N LYS A 119 19.59 23.13 28.21
CA LYS A 119 20.87 23.83 28.09
C LYS A 119 20.73 25.33 28.38
N LEU A 120 19.66 25.97 27.92
CA LEU A 120 19.37 27.37 28.16
C LEU A 120 19.14 27.66 29.66
N VAL A 121 18.35 26.81 30.33
CA VAL A 121 18.14 26.91 31.78
C VAL A 121 19.46 26.75 32.53
N SER A 122 20.26 25.74 32.19
CA SER A 122 21.57 25.53 32.82
C SER A 122 22.52 26.73 32.63
N LEU A 123 22.55 27.31 31.43
CA LEU A 123 23.39 28.48 31.15
C LEU A 123 22.92 29.70 31.94
N ARG A 124 21.61 29.95 32.00
CA ARG A 124 21.02 31.01 32.82
C ARG A 124 21.43 30.88 34.28
N ASP A 125 21.32 29.69 34.85
CA ASP A 125 21.62 29.45 36.26
C ASP A 125 23.11 29.64 36.56
N ARG A 126 23.99 29.22 35.65
CA ARG A 126 25.44 29.48 35.74
C ARG A 126 25.75 30.97 35.70
N LEU A 127 25.15 31.72 34.77
CA LEU A 127 25.37 33.17 34.67
C LEU A 127 24.89 33.90 35.92
N ALA A 128 23.72 33.53 36.44
CA ALA A 128 23.20 34.10 37.69
C ALA A 128 24.15 33.85 38.87
N LEU A 129 24.69 32.63 38.97
CA LEU A 129 25.64 32.27 40.03
C LEU A 129 26.96 33.02 39.92
N GLU A 130 27.49 33.21 38.71
CA GLU A 130 28.70 34.03 38.50
C GLU A 130 28.44 35.51 38.80
N MET A 131 27.25 36.06 38.48
CA MET A 131 26.91 37.43 38.85
C MET A 131 26.87 37.64 40.36
N VAL A 132 26.28 36.72 41.12
CA VAL A 132 26.24 36.79 42.59
C VAL A 132 27.66 36.76 43.17
N LYS A 133 28.53 35.87 42.67
CA LYS A 133 29.94 35.84 43.09
C LYS A 133 30.65 37.18 42.83
N PHE A 134 30.42 37.78 41.67
CA PHE A 134 31.02 39.07 41.35
C PHE A 134 30.52 40.19 42.27
N GLU A 135 29.23 40.19 42.61
CA GLU A 135 28.63 41.14 43.55
C GLU A 135 29.24 41.01 44.96
N ASP A 136 29.41 39.78 45.44
CA ASP A 136 30.04 39.49 46.72
C ASP A 136 31.51 39.94 46.75
N GLU A 137 32.29 39.60 45.72
CA GLU A 137 33.70 40.01 45.62
C GLU A 137 33.86 41.53 45.57
N TYR A 138 32.96 42.23 44.86
CA TYR A 138 32.97 43.68 44.77
C TYR A 138 32.65 44.33 46.12
N SER A 139 31.61 43.85 46.78
CA SER A 139 31.18 44.33 48.10
C SER A 139 32.27 44.11 49.17
N ASN A 140 32.97 42.97 49.10
CA ASN A 140 34.04 42.67 50.04
C ASN A 140 35.28 43.56 49.80
N LYS A 141 35.65 43.77 48.53
CA LYS A 141 36.74 44.69 48.15
C LYS A 141 36.44 46.15 48.53
N SER A 142 35.20 46.61 48.40
CA SER A 142 34.81 47.96 48.79
C SER A 142 34.86 48.15 50.31
N ALA A 143 34.37 47.18 51.09
CA ALA A 143 34.42 47.19 52.55
C ALA A 143 35.86 47.25 53.10
N LEU A 144 36.79 46.49 52.51
CA LEU A 144 38.21 46.53 52.86
C LEU A 144 38.86 47.89 52.53
N LYS A 145 38.38 48.56 51.50
CA LYS A 145 38.86 49.89 51.10
C LYS A 145 38.38 50.98 52.07
N THR A 146 37.18 50.85 52.61
CA THR A 146 36.65 51.76 53.64
C THR A 146 37.23 51.51 55.04
N ALA A 147 37.71 50.29 55.34
CA ALA A 147 38.32 49.97 56.63
C ALA A 147 39.80 50.39 56.75
N ASN A 148 40.47 50.67 55.63
CA ASN A 148 41.89 51.05 55.57
C ASN A 148 42.12 52.57 55.39
N ASN A 149 41.07 53.38 55.44
CA ASN A 149 41.11 54.85 55.46
C ASN A 149 40.57 55.37 56.79
#